data_AF-A0A8T6FHS9-F1
#
_entry.id   AF-A0A8T6FHS9-F1
#
_cell.length_a   1.000
_cell.length_b   1.000
_cell.length_c   1.000
_cell.angle_alpha   90.00
_cell.angle_beta   90.00
_cell.angle_gamma   90.00
#
_symmetry.space_group_name_H-M   'P 1'
#
loop_
_entity.id
_entity.type
_entity.pdbx_description
1 polymer ?
#
loop_
_entity_poly.entity_id
_entity_poly.type
_entity_poly.pdbx_seq_one_letter_code
_entity_poly.pdbx_strand_id
1 'polypeptide(L)'
;MFFGWTSICLRARDLAASARFYQALGMEVVDELPGKRIVVGNGPFRIALMNFLDKNCIHIRGADVPAIHAACKREFPEATGQPFTYRAEDLDADADGTSWETFDPDGNAVFFDTNANESGAAGRSRLIVQTLRDAEQMLIRLGASKECLTTIDHLIDQQTRAR
;
A
#
# COMPACT_ATOMS: atom_id res chain seq x y z
N MET A 1 -17.09 2.45 -1.22
CA MET A 1 -15.98 2.06 -2.10
C MET A 1 -14.77 1.79 -1.21
N PHE A 2 -14.06 0.69 -1.43
CA PHE A 2 -12.77 0.45 -0.77
C PHE A 2 -11.69 1.17 -1.59
N PHE A 3 -10.91 2.02 -0.93
CA PHE A 3 -9.95 2.89 -1.62
C PHE A 3 -8.58 2.27 -1.82
N GLY A 4 -8.33 1.04 -1.36
CA GLY A 4 -6.98 0.48 -1.35
C GLY A 4 -6.26 0.69 -0.02
N TRP A 5 -5.05 0.15 0.08
CA TRP A 5 -4.15 0.42 1.19
C TRP A 5 -3.20 1.56 0.82
N THR A 6 -2.88 2.40 1.81
CA THR A 6 -2.12 3.62 1.60
C THR A 6 -0.70 3.46 2.09
N SER A 7 0.26 4.01 1.35
CA SER A 7 1.64 4.18 1.77
C SER A 7 2.13 5.56 1.39
N ILE A 8 3.11 6.07 2.14
CA ILE A 8 3.87 7.25 1.73
C ILE A 8 5.08 6.75 0.95
N CYS A 9 5.20 7.14 -0.31
CA CYS A 9 6.35 6.86 -1.15
C CYS A 9 7.32 8.03 -1.07
N LEU A 10 8.53 7.77 -0.55
CA LEU A 10 9.57 8.77 -0.40
C LEU A 10 10.73 8.47 -1.33
N ARG A 11 11.16 9.51 -2.06
CA ARG A 11 12.40 9.46 -2.82
C ARG A 11 13.58 9.39 -1.86
N ALA A 12 14.36 8.32 -1.97
CA ALA A 12 15.53 8.06 -1.15
C ALA A 12 16.79 7.99 -2.02
N ARG A 13 17.81 8.77 -1.66
CA ARG A 13 19.12 8.72 -2.34
C ARG A 13 19.97 7.53 -1.89
N ASP A 14 19.84 7.16 -0.62
CA ASP A 14 20.49 6.02 0.00
C ASP A 14 19.43 5.22 0.75
N LEU A 15 19.01 4.09 0.17
CA LEU A 15 17.94 3.26 0.72
C LEU A 15 18.32 2.70 2.10
N ALA A 16 19.56 2.25 2.28
CA ALA A 16 20.00 1.63 3.52
C ALA A 16 20.10 2.66 4.66
N ALA A 17 20.64 3.85 4.39
CA ALA A 17 20.68 4.93 5.37
C ALA A 17 19.27 5.39 5.76
N SER A 18 18.36 5.56 4.79
CA SER A 18 16.97 5.94 5.06
C SER A 18 16.21 4.86 5.84
N ALA A 19 16.36 3.58 5.48
CA ALA A 19 15.72 2.48 6.21
C ALA A 19 16.18 2.44 7.67
N ARG A 20 17.50 2.53 7.91
CA ARG A 20 18.07 2.60 9.26
C ARG A 20 17.51 3.75 10.10
N PHE A 21 17.28 4.92 9.49
CA PHE A 21 16.67 6.05 10.18
C PHE A 21 15.26 5.70 10.69
N TYR A 22 14.39 5.16 9.85
CA TYR A 22 13.03 4.79 10.24
C TYR A 22 13.00 3.60 11.20
N GLN A 23 13.92 2.64 11.05
CA GLN A 23 14.09 1.56 12.01
C GLN A 23 14.47 2.07 13.40
N ALA A 24 15.32 3.10 13.48
CA ALA A 24 15.65 3.75 14.76
C ALA A 24 14.43 4.43 15.42
N LEU A 25 13.38 4.74 14.65
CA LEU A 25 12.10 5.25 15.14
C LEU A 25 11.10 4.12 15.51
N GLY A 26 11.52 2.85 15.46
CA GLY A 26 10.69 1.70 15.84
C GLY A 26 9.87 1.09 14.70
N MET A 27 10.18 1.44 13.45
CA MET A 27 9.62 0.76 12.28
C MET A 27 10.41 -0.50 11.93
N GLU A 28 9.77 -1.43 11.24
CA GLU A 28 10.38 -2.68 10.77
C GLU A 28 10.39 -2.70 9.25
N VAL A 29 11.37 -3.39 8.65
CA VAL A 29 11.31 -3.71 7.22
C VAL A 29 10.23 -4.77 7.03
N VAL A 30 9.26 -4.47 6.16
CA VAL A 30 8.11 -5.36 5.92
C VAL A 30 8.06 -5.89 4.48
N ASP A 31 8.79 -5.27 3.56
CA ASP A 31 8.89 -5.67 2.15
C ASP A 31 10.12 -5.02 1.50
N GLU A 32 10.74 -5.67 0.52
CA GLU A 32 11.92 -5.17 -0.19
C GLU A 32 11.91 -5.58 -1.67
N LEU A 33 12.33 -4.66 -2.53
CA LEU A 33 12.79 -4.97 -3.88
C LEU A 33 14.27 -4.59 -3.96
N PRO A 34 15.20 -5.58 -3.96
CA PRO A 34 16.62 -5.34 -3.84
C PRO A 34 17.14 -4.26 -4.80
N GLY A 35 17.84 -3.27 -4.24
CA GLY A 35 18.44 -2.17 -5.01
C GLY A 35 17.48 -1.10 -5.54
N LYS A 36 16.16 -1.26 -5.38
CA LYS A 36 15.15 -0.32 -5.90
C LYS A 36 14.24 0.26 -4.81
N ARG A 37 13.77 -0.58 -3.88
CA ARG A 37 12.76 -0.20 -2.88
C ARG A 37 12.96 -0.93 -1.56
N ILE A 38 12.77 -0.22 -0.45
CA ILE A 38 12.61 -0.80 0.89
C ILE A 38 11.32 -0.25 1.47
N VAL A 39 10.43 -1.12 1.96
CA VAL A 39 9.22 -0.69 2.67
C VAL A 39 9.44 -0.90 4.16
N VAL A 40 9.33 0.18 4.91
CA VAL A 40 9.31 0.14 6.38
C VAL A 40 7.89 0.38 6.88
N GLY A 41 7.54 -0.24 8.01
CA GLY A 41 6.19 -0.22 8.53
C GLY A 41 6.10 -0.26 10.05
N ASN A 42 4.94 0.17 10.54
CA ASN A 42 4.50 0.00 11.92
C ASN A 42 2.98 -0.20 11.90
N GLY A 43 2.50 -1.41 12.19
CA GLY A 43 1.07 -1.72 12.11
C GLY A 43 0.53 -1.58 10.69
N PRO A 44 -0.48 -0.76 10.39
CA PRO A 44 -0.96 -0.49 9.03
C PRO A 44 -0.20 0.65 8.34
N PHE A 45 0.64 1.41 9.06
CA PHE A 45 1.35 2.55 8.49
C PHE A 45 2.59 2.07 7.73
N ARG A 46 2.78 2.58 6.50
CA ARG A 46 3.82 2.15 5.57
C ARG A 46 4.52 3.34 4.92
N ILE A 47 5.85 3.26 4.85
CA ILE A 47 6.68 4.16 4.06
C ILE A 47 7.47 3.31 3.06
N ALA A 48 7.27 3.55 1.76
CA ALA A 48 8.08 2.95 0.71
C ALA A 48 9.21 3.92 0.34
N LEU A 49 10.44 3.52 0.64
CA LEU A 49 11.66 4.23 0.25
C LEU A 49 12.06 3.74 -1.13
N MET A 50 12.18 4.65 -2.10
CA MET A 50 12.46 4.30 -3.50
C MET A 50 13.51 5.23 -4.09
N ASN A 51 14.46 4.68 -4.85
CA ASN A 51 15.53 5.47 -5.47
C ASN A 51 15.25 5.88 -6.92
N PHE A 52 14.12 5.45 -7.48
CA PHE A 52 13.70 5.70 -8.86
C PHE A 52 12.51 6.67 -8.98
N LEU A 53 12.02 7.21 -7.86
CA LEU A 53 10.97 8.23 -7.88
C LEU A 53 11.55 9.60 -8.24
N ASP A 54 10.81 10.35 -9.05
CA ASP A 54 11.13 11.76 -9.31
C ASP A 54 10.84 12.64 -8.11
N LYS A 55 9.73 12.36 -7.41
CA LYS A 55 9.20 13.11 -6.25
C LYS A 55 8.51 12.17 -5.26
N ASN A 56 8.28 12.67 -4.04
CA ASN A 56 7.46 11.97 -3.06
C ASN A 56 6.00 11.92 -3.53
N CYS A 57 5.29 10.85 -3.18
CA CYS A 57 3.87 10.75 -3.45
C CYS A 57 3.13 9.95 -2.37
N ILE A 58 1.83 10.17 -2.28
CA ILE A 58 0.92 9.25 -1.59
C ILE A 58 0.58 8.15 -2.58
N HIS A 59 0.78 6.90 -2.20
CA HIS A 59 0.49 5.75 -3.05
C HIS A 59 -0.66 4.95 -2.46
N ILE A 60 -1.68 4.73 -3.28
CA ILE A 60 -2.90 4.03 -2.94
C ILE A 60 -3.02 2.79 -3.82
N ARG A 61 -2.97 1.61 -3.19
CA ARG A 61 -2.81 0.34 -3.90
C ARG A 61 -3.92 -0.68 -3.62
N GLY A 62 -4.25 -1.50 -4.62
CA GLY A 62 -5.29 -2.53 -4.50
C GLY A 62 -6.72 -1.99 -4.58
N ALA A 63 -6.92 -0.87 -5.25
CA ALA A 63 -8.17 -0.16 -5.41
C ALA A 63 -8.77 -0.33 -6.82
N ASP A 64 -10.05 -0.01 -6.98
CA ASP A 64 -10.66 0.12 -8.31
C ASP A 64 -10.29 1.50 -8.89
N VAL A 65 -9.14 1.57 -9.56
CA VAL A 65 -8.58 2.84 -10.07
C VAL A 65 -9.56 3.59 -10.99
N PRO A 66 -10.20 2.96 -12.00
CA PRO A 66 -11.19 3.65 -12.82
C PRO A 66 -12.38 4.19 -12.02
N ALA A 67 -12.89 3.43 -11.05
CA ALA A 67 -14.03 3.86 -10.27
C ALA A 67 -13.68 5.02 -9.31
N ILE A 68 -12.46 5.02 -8.73
CA ILE A 68 -11.96 6.13 -7.92
C ILE A 68 -11.77 7.37 -8.77
N HIS A 69 -11.16 7.24 -9.96
CA HIS A 69 -11.01 8.35 -10.91
C HIS A 69 -12.37 8.97 -11.25
N ALA A 70 -13.37 8.16 -11.61
CA ALA A 70 -14.70 8.64 -11.93
C ALA A 70 -15.36 9.37 -10.74
N ALA A 71 -15.19 8.85 -9.52
CA ALA A 71 -15.68 9.51 -8.31
C ALA A 71 -14.96 10.85 -8.05
N CYS A 72 -13.64 10.90 -8.23
CA CYS A 72 -12.85 12.12 -8.08
C CYS A 72 -13.23 13.18 -9.12
N LYS A 73 -13.27 12.81 -10.41
CA LYS A 73 -13.63 13.74 -11.50
C LYS A 73 -15.03 14.35 -11.38
N ARG A 74 -15.95 13.68 -10.69
CA ARG A 74 -17.29 14.21 -10.44
C ARG A 74 -17.24 15.40 -9.47
N GLU A 75 -16.42 15.32 -8.42
CA GLU A 75 -16.31 16.36 -7.39
C GLU A 75 -15.21 17.38 -7.70
N PHE A 76 -14.15 16.96 -8.42
CA PHE A 76 -13.00 17.76 -8.85
C PHE A 76 -12.79 17.60 -10.36
N PRO A 77 -13.60 18.25 -11.22
CA PRO A 77 -13.50 18.15 -12.68
C PRO A 77 -12.15 18.63 -13.25
N GLU A 78 -11.38 19.38 -12.48
CA GLU A 78 -10.03 19.86 -12.79
C GLU A 78 -8.92 18.86 -12.46
N ALA A 79 -9.21 17.80 -11.68
CA ALA A 79 -8.22 16.78 -11.33
C ALA A 79 -7.59 16.19 -12.60
N THR A 80 -6.26 16.10 -12.60
CA THR A 80 -5.45 15.79 -13.78
C THR A 80 -5.22 14.29 -13.96
N GLY A 81 -4.66 13.91 -15.11
CA GLY A 81 -4.33 12.53 -15.41
C GLY A 81 -5.55 11.70 -15.84
N GLN A 82 -5.27 10.53 -16.39
CA GLN A 82 -6.27 9.54 -16.77
C GLN A 82 -5.79 8.15 -16.32
N PRO A 83 -6.70 7.25 -15.95
CA PRO A 83 -6.36 5.86 -15.76
C PRO A 83 -5.77 5.29 -17.04
N PHE A 84 -4.67 4.55 -16.93
CA PHE A 84 -4.13 3.78 -18.03
C PHE A 84 -3.84 2.36 -17.58
N THR A 85 -4.10 1.40 -18.47
CA THR A 85 -3.76 -0.01 -18.28
C THR A 85 -2.36 -0.26 -18.80
N TYR A 86 -1.58 -1.02 -18.05
CA TYR A 86 -0.21 -1.40 -18.41
C TYR A 86 -0.04 -2.91 -18.45
N ARG A 87 0.96 -3.35 -19.21
CA ARG A 87 1.46 -4.74 -19.19
C ARG A 87 2.61 -4.84 -18.19
N ALA A 88 2.69 -5.98 -17.51
CA ALA A 88 3.76 -6.26 -16.54
C ALA A 88 5.18 -6.00 -17.11
N GLU A 89 5.39 -6.45 -18.35
CA GLU A 89 6.67 -6.38 -19.05
C GLU A 89 7.10 -4.94 -19.41
N ASP A 90 6.15 -4.03 -19.61
CA ASP A 90 6.44 -2.65 -19.99
C ASP A 90 6.97 -1.82 -18.81
N LEU A 91 6.59 -2.20 -17.57
CA LEU A 91 6.85 -1.43 -16.36
C LEU A 91 7.66 -2.18 -15.29
N ASP A 92 8.19 -3.38 -15.60
CA ASP A 92 8.88 -4.24 -14.62
C ASP A 92 8.00 -4.50 -13.37
N ALA A 93 6.72 -4.83 -13.62
CA ALA A 93 5.72 -5.06 -12.58
C ALA A 93 5.38 -6.56 -12.42
N ASP A 94 4.86 -6.95 -11.26
CA ASP A 94 4.54 -8.35 -10.95
C ASP A 94 3.37 -8.93 -11.78
N ALA A 95 2.51 -8.05 -12.30
CA ALA A 95 1.37 -8.40 -13.15
C ALA A 95 0.87 -7.15 -13.90
N ASP A 96 0.08 -7.37 -14.94
CA ASP A 96 -0.67 -6.30 -15.62
C ASP A 96 -1.53 -5.54 -14.61
N GLY A 97 -1.83 -4.28 -14.89
CA GLY A 97 -2.59 -3.47 -13.95
C GLY A 97 -3.15 -2.20 -14.56
N THR A 98 -3.76 -1.40 -13.70
CA THR A 98 -4.23 -0.05 -14.02
C THR A 98 -3.67 0.92 -13.01
N SER A 99 -3.14 2.04 -13.49
CA SER A 99 -2.67 3.11 -12.63
C SER A 99 -3.19 4.47 -13.07
N TRP A 100 -3.14 5.42 -12.15
CA TRP A 100 -3.52 6.82 -12.37
C TRP A 100 -2.73 7.71 -11.41
N GLU A 101 -2.06 8.73 -11.93
CA GLU A 101 -1.45 9.79 -11.13
C GLU A 101 -2.27 11.08 -11.25
N THR A 102 -2.47 11.77 -10.13
CA THR A 102 -3.03 13.12 -10.06
C THR A 102 -2.34 13.91 -8.96
N PHE A 103 -2.77 15.15 -8.76
CA PHE A 103 -2.37 16.01 -7.66
C PHE A 103 -3.60 16.37 -6.82
N ASP A 104 -3.41 16.46 -5.50
CA ASP A 104 -4.40 17.09 -4.64
C ASP A 104 -4.39 18.63 -4.81
N PRO A 105 -5.32 19.37 -4.19
CA PRO A 105 -5.38 20.84 -4.31
C PRO A 105 -4.13 21.57 -3.83
N ASP A 106 -3.32 20.96 -2.97
CA ASP A 106 -2.08 21.52 -2.44
C ASP A 106 -0.85 21.14 -3.31
N GLY A 107 -1.06 20.38 -4.38
CA GLY A 107 -0.02 19.95 -5.31
C GLY A 107 0.74 18.70 -4.89
N ASN A 108 0.28 17.97 -3.88
CA ASN A 108 0.87 16.68 -3.50
C ASN A 108 0.53 15.63 -4.56
N ALA A 109 1.53 14.88 -5.01
CA ALA A 109 1.32 13.78 -5.95
C ALA A 109 0.59 12.62 -5.25
N VAL A 110 -0.47 12.14 -5.90
CA VAL A 110 -1.24 10.97 -5.47
C VAL A 110 -1.24 9.97 -6.61
N PHE A 111 -0.69 8.78 -6.34
CA PHE A 111 -0.57 7.70 -7.29
C PHE A 111 -1.48 6.55 -6.87
N PHE A 112 -2.34 6.12 -7.78
CA PHE A 112 -3.19 4.96 -7.64
C PHE A 112 -2.64 3.85 -8.53
N ASP A 113 -2.44 2.66 -8.00
CA ASP A 113 -1.97 1.52 -8.78
C ASP A 113 -2.59 0.22 -8.29
N THR A 114 -3.02 -0.65 -9.18
CA THR A 114 -3.55 -1.96 -8.82
C THR A 114 -3.22 -2.96 -9.91
N ASN A 115 -2.49 -3.99 -9.52
CA ASN A 115 -2.18 -5.08 -10.42
C ASN A 115 -3.28 -6.17 -10.38
N ALA A 116 -3.29 -7.04 -11.38
CA ALA A 116 -4.28 -8.09 -11.54
C ALA A 116 -4.29 -9.08 -10.37
N ASN A 117 -3.13 -9.29 -9.73
CA ASN A 117 -3.00 -10.15 -8.56
C ASN A 117 -3.70 -9.55 -7.33
N GLU A 118 -3.79 -8.23 -7.22
CA GLU A 118 -4.44 -7.54 -6.10
C GLU A 118 -5.96 -7.47 -6.23
N SER A 119 -6.48 -7.82 -7.40
CA SER A 119 -7.90 -7.81 -7.72
C SER A 119 -8.60 -9.13 -7.37
N GLY A 120 -9.94 -9.11 -7.39
CA GLY A 120 -10.75 -10.30 -7.20
C GLY A 120 -10.78 -10.86 -5.77
N ALA A 121 -11.32 -12.07 -5.61
CA ALA A 121 -11.52 -12.68 -4.29
C ALA A 121 -10.21 -13.01 -3.57
N ALA A 122 -9.20 -13.50 -4.30
CA ALA A 122 -7.89 -13.83 -3.74
C ALA A 122 -7.14 -12.59 -3.25
N GLY A 123 -7.12 -11.52 -4.05
CA GLY A 123 -6.55 -10.23 -3.66
C GLY A 123 -7.20 -9.65 -2.40
N ARG A 124 -8.55 -9.62 -2.36
CA ARG A 124 -9.29 -9.19 -1.17
C ARG A 124 -8.98 -10.03 0.07
N SER A 125 -8.96 -11.36 -0.06
CA SER A 125 -8.62 -12.24 1.08
C SER A 125 -7.20 -11.97 1.60
N ARG A 126 -6.21 -11.76 0.71
CA ARG A 126 -4.85 -11.40 1.13
C ARG A 126 -4.83 -10.09 1.91
N LEU A 127 -5.57 -9.09 1.43
CA LEU A 127 -5.63 -7.78 2.07
C LEU A 127 -6.31 -7.83 3.44
N ILE A 128 -7.38 -8.61 3.59
CA ILE A 128 -8.04 -8.84 4.89
C ILE A 128 -7.07 -9.48 5.87
N VAL A 129 -6.37 -10.54 5.46
CA VAL A 129 -5.37 -11.21 6.30
C VAL A 129 -4.26 -10.23 6.70
N GLN A 130 -3.74 -9.44 5.76
CA GLN A 130 -2.71 -8.44 6.05
C GLN A 130 -3.22 -7.39 7.04
N THR A 131 -4.45 -6.89 6.86
CA THR A 131 -5.07 -5.91 7.76
C THR A 131 -5.20 -6.44 9.19
N LEU A 132 -5.62 -7.70 9.33
CA LEU A 132 -5.74 -8.36 10.63
C LEU A 132 -4.37 -8.56 11.29
N ARG A 133 -3.34 -8.98 10.52
CA ARG A 133 -1.96 -9.10 11.02
C ARG A 133 -1.38 -7.75 11.43
N ASP A 134 -1.64 -6.70 10.68
CA ASP A 134 -1.22 -5.33 11.01
C ASP A 134 -1.89 -4.83 12.30
N ALA A 135 -3.18 -5.13 12.48
CA ALA A 135 -3.92 -4.82 13.70
C ALA A 135 -3.39 -5.63 14.90
N GLU A 136 -3.10 -6.92 14.71
CA GLU A 136 -2.50 -7.79 15.72
C GLU A 136 -1.19 -7.19 16.26
N GLN A 137 -0.28 -6.79 15.37
CA GLN A 137 0.99 -6.17 15.74
C GLN A 137 0.82 -4.88 16.53
N MET A 138 -0.16 -4.05 16.15
CA MET A 138 -0.49 -2.84 16.91
C MET A 138 -1.04 -3.17 18.31
N LEU A 139 -1.93 -4.16 18.41
CA LEU A 139 -2.51 -4.60 19.68
C LEU A 139 -1.44 -5.13 20.62
N ILE A 140 -0.48 -5.92 20.12
CA ILE A 140 0.68 -6.39 20.91
C ILE A 140 1.46 -5.18 21.47
N ARG A 141 1.78 -4.20 20.63
CA ARG A 141 2.54 -3.00 21.03
C ARG A 141 1.78 -2.13 22.04
N LEU A 142 0.45 -2.12 21.98
CA LEU A 142 -0.42 -1.42 22.92
C LEU A 142 -0.69 -2.20 24.22
N GLY A 143 -0.14 -3.41 24.35
CA GLY A 143 -0.31 -4.24 25.55
C GLY A 143 -1.70 -4.88 25.66
N ALA A 144 -2.30 -5.27 24.53
CA ALA A 144 -3.58 -5.96 24.53
C ALA A 144 -3.54 -7.28 25.31
N SER A 145 -4.69 -7.69 25.84
CA SER A 145 -4.81 -8.93 26.60
C SER A 145 -4.65 -10.16 25.70
N LYS A 146 -4.34 -11.32 26.32
CA LYS A 146 -4.21 -12.59 25.59
C LYS A 146 -5.52 -12.99 24.90
N GLU A 147 -6.67 -12.71 25.52
CA GLU A 147 -7.99 -12.99 24.97
C GLU A 147 -8.24 -12.17 23.70
N CYS A 148 -7.80 -10.91 23.69
CA CYS A 148 -7.90 -10.03 22.52
C CYS A 148 -7.05 -10.58 21.37
N LEU A 149 -5.78 -10.93 21.63
CA LEU A 149 -4.87 -11.48 20.62
C LEU A 149 -5.36 -12.82 20.07
N THR A 150 -5.86 -13.71 20.95
CA THR A 150 -6.44 -15.01 20.55
C THR A 150 -7.63 -14.84 19.62
N THR A 151 -8.44 -13.79 19.83
CA THR A 151 -9.59 -13.48 18.97
C THR A 151 -9.13 -13.06 17.57
N ILE A 152 -8.10 -12.23 17.47
CA ILE A 152 -7.54 -11.80 16.18
C ILE A 152 -6.93 -12.97 15.42
N ASP A 153 -6.15 -13.82 16.10
CA ASP A 153 -5.60 -15.03 15.50
C ASP A 153 -6.68 -15.94 14.94
N HIS A 154 -7.78 -16.13 15.67
CA HIS A 154 -8.92 -16.92 15.18
C HIS A 154 -9.52 -16.34 13.89
N LEU A 155 -9.67 -15.02 13.80
CA LEU A 155 -10.17 -14.36 12.59
C LEU A 155 -9.21 -14.55 11.41
N ILE A 156 -7.90 -14.47 11.64
CA ILE A 156 -6.89 -14.69 10.60
C ILE A 156 -6.96 -16.12 10.07
N ASP A 157 -7.08 -17.10 10.97
CA ASP A 157 -7.22 -18.51 10.64
C ASP A 157 -8.46 -18.78 9.79
N GLN A 158 -9.61 -18.22 10.16
CA GLN A 158 -10.85 -18.35 9.39
C GLN A 158 -10.70 -17.79 7.96
N GLN A 159 -10.06 -16.64 7.80
CA GLN A 159 -9.86 -16.00 6.49
C GLN A 159 -8.85 -16.74 5.62
N THR A 160 -7.88 -17.41 6.23
CA THR A 160 -6.87 -18.19 5.51
C THR A 160 -7.44 -19.53 5.01
N ARG A 161 -8.32 -20.18 5.80
CA ARG A 161 -8.92 -21.48 5.47
C ARG A 161 -10.11 -21.42 4.50
N ALA A 162 -10.67 -20.24 4.25
CA ALA A 162 -11.78 -20.05 3.30
C ALA A 162 -11.34 -20.07 1.81
N ARG A 163 -10.15 -20.57 1.51
CA ARG A 163 -9.56 -20.69 0.17
C ARG A 163 -9.46 -22.16 -0.23
#